data_AF-A0A4Q6B6K0-F1
#
_entry.id   AF-A0A4Q6B6K0-F1
#
_cell.length_a   1.000
_cell.length_b   1.000
_cell.length_c   1.000
_cell.angle_alpha   90.00
_cell.angle_beta   90.00
_cell.angle_gamma   90.00
#
_symmetry.space_group_name_H-M   'P 1'
#
loop_
_entity.id
_entity.type
_entity.pdbx_description
1 polymer ?
#
loop_
_entity_poly.entity_id
_entity_poly.type
_entity_poly.pdbx_seq_one_letter_code
_entity_poly.pdbx_strand_id
1 'polypeptide(L)'
;MSLLARSRVALDVVRERSALDAFDSPEHVAGALARLVTTGALALPLPGGGKTAERFLALAEIAATNLSLARLSEGHVDALAILAEAGRTPVPNARYGVWAAEPPDARVRASRSPDGWILHGRKRYCSGARGLDRALVTADCEGHSRLFDVALDHPSVHVVGDTWHAVGMAATESLDVELDRVP
;
A
#
# COMPACT_ATOMS: atom_id res chain seq x y z
N MET A 1 -18.12 -2.70 -17.44
CA MET A 1 -18.79 -1.94 -16.36
C MET A 1 -18.42 -0.47 -16.51
N SER A 2 -19.38 0.45 -16.58
CA SER A 2 -19.12 1.90 -16.80
C SER A 2 -18.44 2.54 -15.57
N LEU A 3 -17.67 3.63 -15.77
CA LEU A 3 -17.01 4.41 -14.71
C LEU A 3 -18.00 4.83 -13.61
N LEU A 4 -19.21 5.23 -14.00
CA LEU A 4 -20.32 5.58 -13.09
C LEU A 4 -20.78 4.41 -12.22
N ALA A 5 -20.70 3.17 -12.72
CA ALA A 5 -21.07 1.98 -11.95
C ALA A 5 -19.96 1.59 -10.96
N ARG A 6 -18.68 1.85 -11.28
CA ARG A 6 -17.54 1.63 -10.36
C ARG A 6 -17.47 2.70 -9.26
N SER A 7 -17.69 3.96 -9.63
CA SER A 7 -17.81 5.09 -8.69
C SER A 7 -18.95 4.86 -7.69
N ARG A 8 -20.10 4.36 -8.15
CA ARG A 8 -21.23 4.03 -7.27
C ARG A 8 -20.94 2.87 -6.30
N VAL A 9 -20.21 1.83 -6.73
CA VAL A 9 -19.75 0.76 -5.83
C VAL A 9 -18.75 1.27 -4.79
N ALA A 10 -17.79 2.12 -5.19
CA ALA A 10 -16.85 2.74 -4.25
C ALA A 10 -17.56 3.63 -3.22
N LEU A 11 -18.55 4.42 -3.68
CA LEU A 11 -19.35 5.29 -2.80
C LEU A 11 -20.26 4.48 -1.86
N ASP A 12 -20.87 3.39 -2.32
CA ASP A 12 -21.73 2.53 -1.49
C ASP A 12 -20.92 1.74 -0.44
N VAL A 13 -19.71 1.28 -0.78
CA VAL A 13 -18.75 0.60 0.14
C VAL A 13 -18.26 1.51 1.27
N VAL A 14 -18.27 2.83 1.06
CA VAL A 14 -17.77 3.83 2.00
C VAL A 14 -18.90 4.53 2.78
N ARG A 15 -20.16 4.43 2.33
CA ARG A 15 -21.30 5.18 2.90
C ARG A 15 -22.00 4.56 4.11
N GLU A 16 -21.56 3.41 4.62
CA GLU A 16 -22.06 2.89 5.91
C GLU A 16 -21.60 3.77 7.07
N ARG A 17 -22.41 4.79 7.38
CA ARG A 17 -22.22 5.73 8.49
C ARG A 17 -22.33 5.01 9.83
N SER A 18 -21.21 4.78 10.49
CA SER A 18 -21.15 4.59 11.95
C SER A 18 -20.33 5.73 12.57
N ALA A 19 -20.36 5.85 13.91
CA ALA A 19 -19.82 6.96 14.70
C ALA A 19 -18.46 7.46 14.19
N LEU A 20 -18.28 8.79 14.18
CA LEU A 20 -17.13 9.51 13.61
C LEU A 20 -15.76 8.91 14.01
N ASP A 21 -15.66 8.32 15.21
CA ASP A 21 -14.43 7.70 15.73
C ASP A 21 -14.11 6.34 15.09
N ALA A 22 -15.11 5.57 14.67
CA ALA A 22 -14.90 4.27 14.01
C ALA A 22 -14.46 4.43 12.55
N PHE A 23 -14.87 5.53 11.91
CA PHE A 23 -14.65 5.81 10.49
C PHE A 23 -13.17 6.03 10.13
N ASP A 24 -12.34 6.47 11.08
CA ASP A 24 -10.90 6.68 10.88
C ASP A 24 -10.06 5.76 11.79
N SER A 25 -10.62 4.62 12.22
CA SER A 25 -9.82 3.60 12.87
C SER A 25 -8.98 2.82 11.84
N PRO A 26 -7.75 2.39 12.18
CA PRO A 26 -6.93 1.59 11.26
C PRO A 26 -7.60 0.33 10.73
N GLU A 27 -8.34 -0.38 11.60
CA GLU A 27 -9.09 -1.58 11.24
C GLU A 27 -10.19 -1.27 10.21
N HIS A 28 -10.92 -0.17 10.40
CA HIS A 28 -11.94 0.25 9.44
C HIS A 28 -11.34 0.59 8.09
N VAL A 29 -10.24 1.35 8.08
CA VAL A 29 -9.54 1.75 6.84
C VAL A 29 -8.96 0.53 6.11
N ALA A 30 -8.32 -0.40 6.82
CA ALA A 30 -7.81 -1.65 6.25
C ALA A 30 -8.93 -2.54 5.72
N GLY A 31 -10.06 -2.64 6.44
CA GLY A 31 -11.25 -3.36 5.99
C GLY A 31 -11.90 -2.74 4.76
N ALA A 32 -11.99 -1.40 4.69
CA ALA A 32 -12.48 -0.69 3.53
C ALA A 32 -11.60 -0.91 2.30
N LEU A 33 -10.26 -0.85 2.46
CA LEU A 33 -9.31 -1.19 1.40
C LEU A 33 -9.54 -2.61 0.89
N ALA A 34 -9.67 -3.60 1.79
CA ALA A 34 -9.94 -4.99 1.42
C ALA A 34 -11.21 -5.14 0.55
N ARG A 35 -12.29 -4.42 0.90
CA ARG A 35 -13.52 -4.41 0.08
C ARG A 35 -13.28 -3.77 -1.28
N LEU A 36 -12.57 -2.64 -1.36
CA LEU A 36 -12.28 -1.98 -2.63
C LEU A 36 -11.42 -2.85 -3.57
N VAL A 37 -10.45 -3.59 -3.01
CA VAL A 37 -9.63 -4.56 -3.76
C VAL A 37 -10.48 -5.72 -4.27
N THR A 38 -11.21 -6.41 -3.40
CA THR A 38 -11.97 -7.62 -3.75
C THR A 38 -13.15 -7.37 -4.69
N THR A 39 -13.76 -6.19 -4.62
CA THR A 39 -14.84 -5.77 -5.56
C THR A 39 -14.30 -5.27 -6.91
N GLY A 40 -12.98 -5.09 -7.04
CA GLY A 40 -12.35 -4.52 -8.23
C GLY A 40 -12.60 -3.01 -8.39
N ALA A 41 -13.02 -2.30 -7.34
CA ALA A 41 -13.20 -0.86 -7.35
C ALA A 41 -11.88 -0.10 -7.60
N LEU A 42 -10.74 -0.71 -7.24
CA LEU A 42 -9.40 -0.17 -7.51
C LEU A 42 -8.78 -0.63 -8.84
N ALA A 43 -9.55 -1.23 -9.76
CA ALA A 43 -9.10 -1.53 -11.12
C ALA A 43 -9.05 -0.25 -11.98
N LEU A 44 -8.16 0.67 -11.61
CA LEU A 44 -7.98 1.97 -12.24
C LEU A 44 -7.10 1.86 -13.49
N PRO A 45 -7.21 2.81 -14.44
CA PRO A 45 -6.30 2.89 -15.57
C PRO A 45 -4.84 3.01 -15.13
N LEU A 46 -3.95 2.37 -15.90
CA LEU A 46 -2.50 2.52 -15.74
C LEU A 46 -2.06 3.95 -16.11
N PRO A 47 -1.04 4.51 -15.43
CA PRO A 47 -0.40 5.76 -15.84
C PRO A 47 0.08 5.72 -17.30
N GLY A 48 0.13 6.88 -17.97
CA GLY A 48 0.62 6.98 -19.35
C GLY A 48 -0.31 6.42 -20.44
N GLY A 49 -1.40 5.73 -20.08
CA GLY A 49 -2.35 5.12 -21.03
C GLY A 49 -3.44 6.06 -21.59
N GLY A 50 -3.28 7.38 -21.48
CA GLY A 50 -4.25 8.38 -21.97
C GLY A 50 -5.50 8.59 -21.11
N LYS A 51 -5.61 7.92 -19.96
CA LYS A 51 -6.76 8.01 -19.03
C LYS A 51 -6.37 8.50 -17.63
N THR A 52 -5.33 9.32 -17.53
CA THR A 52 -4.81 9.85 -16.25
C THR A 52 -5.88 10.60 -15.45
N ALA A 53 -6.73 11.39 -16.12
CA ALA A 53 -7.80 12.13 -15.45
C ALA A 53 -8.81 11.19 -14.75
N GLU A 54 -9.15 10.05 -15.38
CA GLU A 54 -10.04 9.04 -14.79
C GLU A 54 -9.43 8.43 -13.52
N ARG A 55 -8.13 8.10 -13.55
CA ARG A 55 -7.40 7.60 -12.38
C ARG A 55 -7.42 8.61 -11.23
N PHE A 56 -7.10 9.88 -11.51
CA PHE A 56 -7.06 10.91 -10.48
C PHE A 56 -8.43 11.27 -9.92
N LEU A 57 -9.48 11.29 -10.74
CA LEU A 57 -10.84 11.50 -10.26
C LEU A 57 -11.28 10.37 -9.31
N ALA A 58 -11.00 9.11 -9.63
CA ALA A 58 -11.33 8.00 -8.74
C ALA A 58 -10.60 8.10 -7.39
N LEU A 59 -9.31 8.44 -7.38
CA LEU A 59 -8.56 8.66 -6.14
C LEU A 59 -9.09 9.87 -5.36
N ALA A 60 -9.48 10.95 -6.05
CA ALA A 60 -10.08 12.13 -5.42
C ALA A 60 -11.46 11.83 -4.81
N GLU A 61 -12.28 10.98 -5.44
CA GLU A 61 -13.56 10.52 -4.89
C GLU A 61 -13.36 9.73 -3.59
N ILE A 62 -12.36 8.86 -3.52
CA ILE A 62 -11.99 8.16 -2.28
C ILE A 62 -11.47 9.18 -1.24
N ALA A 63 -10.59 10.10 -1.64
CA ALA A 63 -10.02 11.12 -0.76
C ALA A 63 -11.08 12.06 -0.15
N ALA A 64 -12.14 12.37 -0.89
CA ALA A 64 -13.27 13.15 -0.39
C ALA A 64 -14.05 12.44 0.73
N THR A 65 -13.86 11.13 0.91
CA THR A 65 -14.48 10.35 1.98
C THR A 65 -13.54 10.15 3.16
N ASN A 66 -12.34 9.63 2.92
CA ASN A 66 -11.34 9.36 3.95
C ASN A 66 -9.93 9.45 3.32
N LEU A 67 -9.09 10.35 3.85
CA LEU A 67 -7.73 10.56 3.36
C LEU A 67 -6.79 9.39 3.66
N SER A 68 -6.96 8.70 4.79
CA SER A 68 -6.19 7.51 5.14
C SER A 68 -6.47 6.36 4.17
N LEU A 69 -7.75 6.14 3.84
CA LEU A 69 -8.17 5.16 2.83
C LEU A 69 -7.65 5.52 1.44
N ALA A 70 -7.71 6.81 1.06
CA ALA A 70 -7.16 7.26 -0.20
C ALA A 70 -5.65 7.02 -0.28
N ARG A 71 -4.90 7.23 0.80
CA ARG A 71 -3.46 6.96 0.86
C ARG A 71 -3.15 5.47 0.65
N LEU A 72 -3.88 4.57 1.31
CA LEU A 72 -3.67 3.13 1.08
C LEU A 72 -4.13 2.69 -0.32
N SER A 73 -5.22 3.26 -0.82
CA SER A 73 -5.73 2.97 -2.17
C SER A 73 -4.75 3.40 -3.25
N GLU A 74 -4.18 4.60 -3.13
CA GLU A 74 -3.12 5.11 -4.00
C GLU A 74 -1.89 4.19 -3.98
N GLY A 75 -1.37 3.85 -2.79
CA GLY A 75 -0.28 2.88 -2.67
C GLY A 75 -0.57 1.53 -3.33
N HIS A 76 -1.79 1.02 -3.22
CA HIS A 76 -2.20 -0.21 -3.91
C HIS A 76 -2.18 -0.06 -5.43
N VAL A 77 -2.85 0.98 -5.97
CA VAL A 77 -2.92 1.16 -7.43
C VAL A 77 -1.58 1.54 -8.06
N ASP A 78 -0.65 2.08 -7.28
CA ASP A 78 0.73 2.35 -7.70
C ASP A 78 1.54 1.04 -7.74
N ALA A 79 1.40 0.18 -6.73
CA ALA A 79 2.03 -1.14 -6.75
C ALA A 79 1.59 -1.96 -7.97
N LEU A 80 0.29 -1.94 -8.31
CA LEU A 80 -0.22 -2.61 -9.50
C LEU A 80 0.37 -2.04 -10.79
N ALA A 81 0.55 -0.71 -10.86
CA ALA A 81 1.17 -0.08 -12.02
C ALA A 81 2.65 -0.48 -12.18
N ILE A 82 3.41 -0.45 -11.08
CA ILE A 82 4.82 -0.87 -11.09
C ILE A 82 4.98 -2.34 -11.48
N LEU A 83 4.12 -3.22 -10.95
CA LEU A 83 4.13 -4.64 -11.32
C LEU A 83 3.84 -4.81 -12.82
N ALA A 84 2.86 -4.09 -13.36
CA ALA A 84 2.55 -4.12 -14.78
C ALA A 84 3.73 -3.65 -15.65
N GLU A 85 4.38 -2.54 -15.27
CA GLU A 85 5.59 -2.03 -15.95
C GLU A 85 6.75 -3.04 -15.90
N ALA A 86 6.87 -3.77 -14.80
CA ALA A 86 7.86 -4.84 -14.64
C ALA A 86 7.47 -6.18 -15.31
N GLY A 87 6.32 -6.25 -16.00
CA GLY A 87 5.82 -7.49 -16.62
C GLY A 87 5.45 -8.57 -15.60
N ARG A 88 5.05 -8.18 -14.39
CA ARG A 88 4.66 -9.06 -13.28
C ARG A 88 3.16 -9.03 -13.07
N THR A 89 2.61 -10.17 -12.64
CA THR A 89 1.20 -10.29 -12.25
C THR A 89 1.10 -10.17 -10.72
N PRO A 90 0.24 -9.29 -10.19
CA PRO A 90 0.00 -9.19 -8.75
C PRO A 90 -0.64 -10.47 -8.21
N VAL A 91 -0.43 -10.74 -6.92
CA VAL A 91 -1.19 -11.79 -6.22
C VAL A 91 -2.67 -11.40 -6.19
N PRO A 92 -3.59 -12.27 -6.68
CA PRO A 92 -5.01 -11.95 -6.70
C PRO A 92 -5.57 -11.60 -5.32
N ASN A 93 -6.38 -10.55 -5.25
CA ASN A 93 -7.02 -10.03 -4.03
C ASN A 93 -6.07 -9.57 -2.90
N ALA A 94 -4.75 -9.60 -3.10
CA ALA A 94 -3.81 -9.08 -2.12
C ALA A 94 -3.87 -7.54 -2.07
N ARG A 95 -3.87 -7.01 -0.85
CA ARG A 95 -3.69 -5.59 -0.57
C ARG A 95 -2.21 -5.28 -0.65
N TYR A 96 -1.87 -4.37 -1.55
CA TYR A 96 -0.49 -3.98 -1.84
C TYR A 96 -0.21 -2.58 -1.32
N GLY A 97 1.03 -2.32 -0.93
CA GLY A 97 1.57 -0.98 -0.74
C GLY A 97 2.89 -0.79 -1.50
N VAL A 98 3.36 0.46 -1.55
CA VAL A 98 4.70 0.80 -2.03
C VAL A 98 5.43 1.54 -0.92
N TRP A 99 6.53 0.97 -0.45
CA TRP A 99 7.38 1.56 0.59
C TRP A 99 8.71 1.95 -0.05
N ALA A 100 8.77 3.20 -0.51
CA ALA A 100 9.94 3.74 -1.21
C ALA A 100 10.69 4.83 -0.41
N ALA A 101 10.23 5.19 0.79
CA ALA A 101 10.92 6.18 1.62
C ALA A 101 12.31 5.69 2.04
N GLU A 102 13.32 6.55 1.88
CA GLU A 102 14.72 6.27 2.22
C GLU A 102 15.33 7.44 3.01
N PRO A 103 14.85 7.71 4.23
CA PRO A 103 15.47 8.71 5.09
C PRO A 103 16.91 8.28 5.46
N PRO A 104 17.82 9.22 5.74
CA PRO A 104 19.24 8.91 5.97
C PRO A 104 19.51 7.89 7.10
N ASP A 105 18.60 7.81 8.07
CA ASP A 105 18.73 7.00 9.28
C ASP A 105 17.91 5.70 9.26
N ALA A 106 17.25 5.37 8.14
CA ALA A 106 16.59 4.09 7.96
C ALA A 106 16.64 3.62 6.50
N ARG A 107 17.46 2.60 6.26
CA ARG A 107 17.67 1.99 4.95
C ARG A 107 17.63 0.48 5.05
N VAL A 108 16.80 -0.15 4.22
CA VAL A 108 16.81 -1.60 4.00
C VAL A 108 17.94 -1.91 3.03
N ARG A 109 18.73 -2.95 3.31
CA ARG A 109 19.76 -3.48 2.42
C ARG A 109 19.31 -4.82 1.86
N ALA A 110 19.65 -5.08 0.62
CA ALA A 110 19.48 -6.34 -0.07
C ALA A 110 20.86 -6.97 -0.30
N SER A 111 20.99 -8.23 0.06
CA SER A 111 22.20 -9.04 -0.19
C SER A 111 21.83 -10.31 -0.93
N ARG A 112 22.74 -10.82 -1.78
CA ARG A 112 22.55 -12.10 -2.47
C ARG A 112 22.80 -13.27 -1.52
N SER A 113 21.95 -14.29 -1.61
CA SER A 113 22.16 -15.62 -1.04
C SER A 113 22.08 -16.68 -2.15
N PRO A 114 22.45 -17.95 -1.90
CA PRO A 114 22.24 -19.04 -2.85
C PRO A 114 20.77 -19.21 -3.28
N ASP A 115 19.84 -18.91 -2.36
CA ASP A 115 18.40 -19.13 -2.56
C ASP A 115 17.66 -17.89 -3.08
N GLY A 116 18.33 -16.73 -3.19
CA GLY A 116 17.69 -15.51 -3.67
C GLY A 116 18.31 -14.23 -3.14
N TRP A 117 17.45 -13.32 -2.74
CA TRP A 117 17.83 -12.07 -2.07
C TRP A 117 17.49 -12.20 -0.59
N ILE A 118 18.19 -11.45 0.24
CA ILE A 118 17.88 -11.33 1.67
C ILE A 118 17.82 -9.85 1.98
N LEU A 119 16.67 -9.40 2.46
CA LEU A 119 16.42 -8.03 2.92
C LEU A 119 16.64 -7.91 4.41
N HIS A 120 17.40 -6.89 4.81
CA HIS A 120 17.65 -6.60 6.21
C HIS A 120 17.65 -5.09 6.49
N GLY A 121 16.99 -4.69 7.57
CA GLY A 121 17.01 -3.33 8.11
C GLY A 121 15.62 -2.75 8.30
N ARG A 122 15.58 -1.46 8.65
CA ARG A 122 14.34 -0.75 8.94
C ARG A 122 13.86 0.06 7.75
N LYS A 123 12.59 -0.09 7.42
CA LYS A 123 11.84 0.75 6.49
C LYS A 123 10.92 1.68 7.28
N ARG A 124 10.94 2.98 6.97
CA ARG A 124 10.08 3.97 7.61
C ARG A 124 8.87 4.33 6.79
N TYR A 125 7.84 4.81 7.48
CA TYR A 125 6.63 5.36 6.88
C TYR A 125 5.90 4.33 5.99
N CYS A 126 5.78 3.11 6.49
CA CYS A 126 5.18 1.98 5.79
C CYS A 126 3.66 2.08 5.90
N SER A 127 3.02 2.96 5.11
CA SER A 127 1.57 3.11 5.11
C SER A 127 0.89 1.75 4.92
N GLY A 128 -0.03 1.42 5.84
CA GLY A 128 -0.76 0.16 5.88
C GLY A 128 0.01 -1.00 6.52
N ALA A 129 1.05 -0.73 7.33
CA ALA A 129 1.95 -1.75 7.87
C ALA A 129 1.24 -2.97 8.51
N ARG A 130 0.06 -2.78 9.11
CA ARG A 130 -0.76 -3.86 9.72
C ARG A 130 -1.92 -4.36 8.85
N GLY A 131 -2.25 -3.64 7.78
CA GLY A 131 -3.46 -3.87 6.97
C GLY A 131 -3.21 -4.36 5.55
N LEU A 132 -1.94 -4.47 5.14
CA LEU A 132 -1.52 -4.93 3.81
C LEU A 132 -1.07 -6.39 3.84
N ASP A 133 -1.20 -7.07 2.71
CA ASP A 133 -0.72 -8.44 2.52
C ASP A 133 0.70 -8.45 1.92
N ARG A 134 0.98 -7.47 1.05
CA ARG A 134 2.25 -7.35 0.33
C ARG A 134 2.70 -5.90 0.21
N ALA A 135 4.01 -5.68 0.09
CA ALA A 135 4.55 -4.37 -0.22
C ALA A 135 5.70 -4.45 -1.21
N LEU A 136 5.76 -3.46 -2.12
CA LEU A 136 6.94 -3.21 -2.92
C LEU A 136 7.91 -2.34 -2.11
N VAL A 137 9.05 -2.91 -1.72
CA VAL A 137 10.01 -2.27 -0.81
C VAL A 137 11.28 -1.90 -1.57
N THR A 138 11.68 -0.62 -1.53
CA THR A 138 13.01 -0.25 -2.03
C THR A 138 14.09 -0.63 -1.04
N ALA A 139 15.15 -1.26 -1.53
CA ALA A 139 16.31 -1.65 -0.75
C ALA A 139 17.61 -1.37 -1.51
N ASP A 140 18.64 -1.04 -0.74
CA ASP A 140 19.99 -0.80 -1.22
C ASP A 140 20.69 -2.11 -1.59
N CYS A 141 21.16 -2.21 -2.82
CA CYS A 141 21.96 -3.30 -3.33
C CYS A 141 23.28 -2.70 -3.82
N GLU A 142 24.30 -2.71 -2.97
CA GLU A 142 25.65 -2.22 -3.31
C GLU A 142 25.64 -0.77 -3.84
N GLY A 143 24.85 0.11 -3.22
CA GLY A 143 24.70 1.51 -3.64
C GLY A 143 23.71 1.74 -4.79
N HIS A 144 23.05 0.69 -5.29
CA HIS A 144 21.95 0.81 -6.25
C HIS A 144 20.62 0.50 -5.58
N SER A 145 19.60 1.34 -5.80
CA SER A 145 18.25 1.03 -5.31
C SER A 145 17.59 -0.04 -6.19
N ARG A 146 17.00 -1.05 -5.56
CA ARG A 146 16.18 -2.10 -6.18
C ARG A 146 14.85 -2.19 -5.47
N LEU A 147 13.83 -2.66 -6.17
CA LEU A 147 12.48 -2.86 -5.62
C LEU A 147 12.19 -4.36 -5.46
N PHE A 148 11.63 -4.73 -4.31
CA PHE A 148 11.33 -6.12 -3.93
C PHE A 148 9.86 -6.27 -3.57
N ASP A 149 9.21 -7.32 -4.05
CA ASP A 149 7.83 -7.67 -3.68
C ASP A 149 7.85 -8.59 -2.45
N VAL A 150 7.51 -8.05 -1.27
CA VAL A 150 7.63 -8.73 0.02
C VAL A 150 6.26 -9.17 0.52
N ALA A 151 6.16 -10.43 0.96
CA ALA A 151 5.00 -10.93 1.71
C ALA A 151 5.08 -10.45 3.17
N LEU A 152 4.05 -9.77 3.65
CA LEU A 152 4.09 -9.11 4.97
C LEU A 152 3.69 -10.02 6.13
N ASP A 153 3.15 -11.21 5.83
CA ASP A 153 2.86 -12.27 6.80
C ASP A 153 4.09 -13.15 7.11
N HIS A 154 5.22 -12.91 6.44
CA HIS A 154 6.45 -13.64 6.69
C HIS A 154 6.96 -13.35 8.12
N PRO A 155 7.38 -14.38 8.90
CA PRO A 155 7.72 -14.22 10.32
C PRO A 155 8.89 -13.28 10.60
N SER A 156 9.75 -13.04 9.62
CA SER A 156 10.87 -12.06 9.69
C SER A 156 10.47 -10.61 9.38
N VAL A 157 9.19 -10.33 9.13
CA VAL A 157 8.67 -8.98 8.92
C VAL A 157 8.04 -8.53 10.23
N HIS A 158 8.58 -7.47 10.83
CA HIS A 158 8.17 -7.00 12.15
C HIS A 158 7.69 -5.55 12.06
N VAL A 159 6.40 -5.35 12.32
CA VAL A 159 5.85 -3.99 12.45
C VAL A 159 6.27 -3.41 13.79
N VAL A 160 6.92 -2.26 13.77
CA VAL A 160 7.35 -1.54 14.97
C VAL A 160 6.19 -0.67 15.46
N GLY A 161 5.64 -1.00 16.63
CA GLY A 161 4.58 -0.21 17.27
C GLY A 161 5.05 1.18 17.67
N ASP A 162 4.08 2.10 17.87
CA ASP A 162 4.32 3.45 18.41
C ASP A 162 5.35 4.30 17.65
N THR A 163 5.46 4.11 16.32
CA THR A 163 6.33 4.94 15.47
C THR A 163 5.53 5.92 14.58
N TRP A 164 4.21 5.95 14.69
CA TRP A 164 3.33 6.83 13.92
C TRP A 164 2.34 7.55 14.82
N HIS A 165 2.62 8.83 15.10
CA HIS A 165 1.79 9.72 15.92
C HIS A 165 1.32 10.95 15.12
N ALA A 166 0.87 10.73 13.88
CA ALA A 166 0.42 11.81 13.02
C ALA A 166 -0.99 12.27 13.39
N VAL A 167 -1.22 13.59 13.39
CA VAL A 167 -2.55 14.18 13.60
C VAL A 167 -3.47 13.97 12.39
N GLY A 168 -2.89 13.99 11.18
CA GLY A 168 -3.59 13.66 9.94
C GLY A 168 -3.15 12.31 9.40
N MET A 169 -4.04 11.62 8.70
CA MET A 169 -3.78 10.27 8.18
C MET A 169 -3.31 9.29 9.28
N ALA A 170 -3.79 9.45 10.52
CA ALA A 170 -3.41 8.59 11.64
C ALA A 170 -3.71 7.11 11.34
N ALA A 171 -4.87 6.87 10.73
CA ALA A 171 -5.40 5.55 10.41
C ALA A 171 -4.62 4.82 9.30
N THR A 172 -3.70 5.48 8.60
CA THR A 172 -2.84 4.76 7.65
C THR A 172 -1.88 3.82 8.35
N GLU A 173 -1.64 4.02 9.65
CA GLU A 173 -0.60 3.30 10.40
C GLU A 173 0.69 3.22 9.59
N SER A 174 1.24 4.39 9.21
CA SER A 174 2.52 4.49 8.50
C SER A 174 3.68 4.19 9.45
N LEU A 175 3.58 3.07 10.15
CA LEU A 175 4.53 2.56 11.11
C LEU A 175 5.83 2.19 10.41
N ASP A 176 6.87 2.01 11.22
CA ASP A 176 8.12 1.48 10.72
C ASP A 176 8.02 -0.04 10.67
N VAL A 177 8.73 -0.65 9.73
CA VAL A 177 8.79 -2.11 9.56
C VAL A 177 10.25 -2.51 9.58
N GLU A 178 10.59 -3.45 10.46
CA GLU A 178 11.88 -4.10 10.51
C GLU A 178 11.83 -5.40 9.70
N LEU A 179 12.78 -5.54 8.78
CA LEU A 179 12.98 -6.74 7.98
C LEU A 179 14.21 -7.45 8.55
N ASP A 180 14.02 -8.61 9.18
CA ASP A 180 15.11 -9.41 9.74
C ASP A 180 15.42 -10.61 8.83
N ARG A 181 16.26 -10.36 7.82
CA ARG A 181 16.70 -11.38 6.86
C ARG A 181 15.53 -12.01 6.09
N VAL A 182 14.61 -11.17 5.60
CA VAL A 182 13.46 -11.59 4.80
C VAL A 182 13.92 -12.06 3.41
N PRO A 183 13.52 -13.26 2.94
CA PRO A 183 13.90 -13.79 1.64
C PRO A 183 13.15 -13.15 0.45
#